data_AF-A0A938N4V3-F1
#
_entry.id   AF-A0A938N4V3-F1
#
_cell.length_a   1.000
_cell.length_b   1.000
_cell.length_c   1.000
_cell.angle_alpha   90.00
_cell.angle_beta   90.00
_cell.angle_gamma   90.00
#
_symmetry.space_group_name_H-M   'P 1'
#
loop_
_entity.id
_entity.type
_entity.pdbx_description
1 polymer ?
#
loop_
_entity_poly.entity_id
_entity_poly.type
_entity_poly.pdbx_seq_one_letter_code
_entity_poly.pdbx_strand_id
1 'polypeptide(L)'
;MLRSSASHRPRPRGFTMIEMVMSLMVLGIVTTAAGGLIVLSARMWPGRAVESGAGALSAALGQMAEDLAQATAVNAVAGNWVRFTVPDRDGDSMSEAVLYSWSGEAGDPLMRQLSGYRANAVTGPLDSFRLTAATRQETIPASGNLVESASAALLDASALGGGDVAVSSLGSAWGYVLTPSLPAGAVSWSIDRVQLRVRSSFTANDSFRVRVLAVSGLGLPSGAILADVVVLESALSGSMAWHDVPIAVTGLPAGTSIAVCLIHASGAGESCRVAANLVGPAPATATVVSSTTGGNVWAVRPSAALSMRVFGATSSPSTPAVATTRLGQIVISARASGAAGRTVTQGAILRNRPALP
;
A
#
# COMPACT_ATOMS: atom_id res chain seq x y z
N MET A 1 42.16 69.41 73.19
CA MET A 1 41.63 69.49 71.81
C MET A 1 42.04 68.23 71.05
N LEU A 2 41.13 67.28 70.87
CA LEU A 2 41.28 66.10 69.98
C LEU A 2 39.88 65.80 69.43
N ARG A 3 39.64 66.08 68.15
CA ARG A 3 38.38 65.78 67.45
C ARG A 3 38.50 64.42 66.76
N SER A 4 37.69 63.47 67.22
CA SER A 4 37.46 62.16 66.60
C SER A 4 36.63 62.32 65.33
N SER A 5 37.19 61.91 64.18
CA SER A 5 36.50 61.80 62.89
C SER A 5 36.07 60.35 62.64
N ALA A 6 34.76 60.09 62.62
CA ALA A 6 34.20 58.77 62.36
C ALA A 6 33.94 58.59 60.86
N SER A 7 34.64 57.65 60.23
CA SER A 7 34.44 57.26 58.82
C SER A 7 33.19 56.38 58.67
N HIS A 8 32.18 56.87 57.95
CA HIS A 8 31.01 56.07 57.54
C HIS A 8 31.38 55.18 56.35
N ARG A 9 31.39 53.86 56.55
CA ARG A 9 31.50 52.90 55.44
C ARG A 9 30.12 52.71 54.79
N PRO A 10 29.97 52.90 53.47
CA PRO A 10 28.71 52.61 52.79
C PRO A 10 28.41 51.11 52.85
N ARG A 11 27.18 50.76 53.26
CA ARG A 11 26.71 49.38 53.27
C ARG A 11 26.43 48.92 51.83
N PRO A 12 26.89 47.73 51.42
CA PRO A 12 26.55 47.18 50.10
C PRO A 12 25.05 46.92 50.03
N ARG A 13 24.40 47.45 48.98
CA ARG A 13 23.01 47.14 48.67
C ARG A 13 22.98 45.76 48.01
N GLY A 14 22.25 44.83 48.61
CA GLY A 14 22.00 43.51 48.02
C GLY A 14 21.14 43.64 46.76
N PHE A 15 21.43 42.80 45.76
CA PHE A 15 20.65 42.73 44.52
C PHE A 15 19.20 42.36 44.83
N THR A 16 18.27 43.03 44.15
CA THR A 16 16.85 42.70 44.27
C THR A 16 16.56 41.39 43.51
N MET A 17 15.57 40.62 43.95
CA MET A 17 15.17 39.36 43.28
C MET A 17 14.90 39.55 41.78
N ILE A 18 14.29 40.68 41.42
CA ILE A 18 13.99 41.00 40.02
C ILE A 18 15.25 41.26 39.18
N GLU A 19 16.29 41.83 39.79
CA GLU A 19 17.61 42.04 39.18
C GLU A 19 18.31 40.70 38.87
N MET A 20 18.17 39.72 39.77
CA MET A 20 18.74 38.38 39.57
C MET A 20 18.02 37.64 38.43
N VAL A 21 16.69 37.74 38.36
CA VAL A 21 15.89 37.13 37.28
C VAL A 21 16.20 37.76 35.92
N MET A 22 16.31 39.09 35.86
CA MET A 22 16.70 39.80 34.62
C MET A 22 18.12 39.42 34.18
N SER A 23 19.06 39.28 35.12
CA SER A 23 20.44 38.86 34.82
C SER A 23 20.50 37.44 34.25
N LEU A 24 19.69 36.52 34.78
CA LEU A 24 19.61 35.14 34.25
C LEU A 24 18.98 35.09 32.85
N MET A 25 17.96 35.91 32.58
CA MET A 25 17.36 36.00 31.24
C MET A 25 18.37 36.52 30.21
N VAL A 26 19.10 37.58 30.52
CA VAL A 26 20.13 38.14 29.62
C VAL A 26 21.25 37.13 29.37
N LEU A 27 21.70 36.42 30.42
CA LEU A 27 22.73 35.39 30.27
C LEU A 27 22.27 34.22 29.37
N GLY A 28 21.00 33.82 29.46
CA GLY A 28 20.42 32.78 28.59
C GLY A 28 20.39 33.18 27.12
N ILE A 29 20.03 34.44 26.82
CA ILE A 29 20.05 34.97 25.46
C ILE A 29 21.48 35.02 24.91
N VAL A 30 22.43 35.52 25.70
CA VAL A 30 23.84 35.64 25.28
C VAL A 30 24.48 34.27 25.04
N THR A 31 24.23 33.29 25.91
CA THR A 31 24.79 31.93 25.74
C THR A 31 24.22 31.22 24.52
N THR A 32 22.92 31.40 24.24
CA THR A 32 22.28 30.86 23.03
C THR A 32 22.83 31.50 21.76
N ALA A 33 22.99 32.84 21.76
CA ALA A 33 23.57 33.57 20.64
C ALA A 33 25.04 33.18 20.39
N ALA A 34 25.84 33.03 21.44
CA ALA A 34 27.23 32.58 21.35
C ALA A 34 27.33 31.15 20.79
N GLY A 35 26.44 30.24 21.22
CA GLY A 35 26.33 28.89 20.65
C GLY A 35 26.02 28.90 19.16
N GLY A 36 25.08 29.75 18.72
CA GLY A 36 24.75 29.92 17.30
C GLY A 36 25.91 30.46 16.46
N LEU A 37 26.65 31.45 16.99
CA LEU A 37 27.83 32.01 16.32
C LEU A 37 28.95 30.99 16.15
N ILE A 38 29.18 30.10 17.11
CA ILE A 38 30.18 29.03 16.98
C ILE A 38 29.80 28.07 15.85
N VAL A 39 28.53 27.70 15.73
CA VAL A 39 28.05 26.81 14.65
C VAL A 39 28.15 27.49 13.27
N LEU A 40 27.81 28.79 13.19
CA LEU A 40 27.98 29.57 11.95
C LEU A 40 29.45 29.77 11.58
N SER A 41 30.32 30.04 12.56
CA SER A 41 31.77 30.19 12.34
C SER A 41 32.42 28.89 11.88
N ALA A 42 31.96 27.75 12.40
CA ALA A 42 32.39 26.43 11.95
C ALA A 42 31.95 26.12 10.50
N ARG A 43 30.84 26.71 10.03
CA ARG A 43 30.35 26.59 8.65
C ARG A 43 31.01 27.58 7.68
N MET A 44 31.47 28.74 8.18
CA MET A 44 32.08 29.81 7.39
C MET A 44 33.60 29.68 7.20
N TRP A 45 34.17 28.48 7.29
CA TRP A 45 35.55 28.23 6.84
C TRP A 45 35.59 27.55 5.45
N PRO A 46 35.12 28.19 4.36
CA PRO A 46 35.43 27.73 3.01
C PRO A 46 36.88 28.12 2.70
N GLY A 47 37.74 27.13 2.55
CA GLY A 47 39.12 27.32 2.10
C GLY A 47 40.18 27.06 3.17
N ARG A 48 40.17 25.87 3.79
CA ARG A 48 41.47 25.29 4.14
C ARG A 48 42.17 25.01 2.81
N ALA A 49 43.34 25.63 2.61
CA ALA A 49 44.28 25.17 1.62
C ALA A 49 44.40 23.66 1.79
N VAL A 50 44.16 22.92 0.71
CA VAL A 50 44.13 21.46 0.73
C VAL A 50 45.49 20.99 1.24
N GLU A 51 45.54 20.59 2.52
CA GLU A 51 46.72 19.96 3.08
C GLU A 51 46.95 18.69 2.27
N SER A 52 48.03 18.66 1.51
CA SER A 52 48.44 17.47 0.76
C SER A 52 48.92 16.43 1.76
N GLY A 53 48.08 15.44 2.05
CA GLY A 53 48.42 14.40 3.02
C GLY A 53 47.39 13.30 3.14
N ALA A 54 47.84 12.17 3.71
CA ALA A 54 46.98 11.01 3.95
C ALA A 54 45.78 11.32 4.86
N GLY A 55 45.93 12.28 5.80
CA GLY A 55 44.84 12.73 6.68
C GLY A 55 43.70 13.42 5.91
N ALA A 56 44.03 14.35 5.00
CA ALA A 56 43.04 15.02 4.17
C ALA A 56 42.32 14.06 3.21
N LEU A 57 43.06 13.12 2.60
CA LEU A 57 42.47 12.07 1.80
C LEU A 57 41.49 11.22 2.61
N SER A 58 41.91 10.76 3.79
CA SER A 58 41.04 9.94 4.66
C SER A 58 39.77 10.69 5.07
N ALA A 59 39.86 12.00 5.36
CA ALA A 59 38.70 12.80 5.70
C ALA A 59 37.72 12.93 4.52
N ALA A 60 38.23 13.17 3.30
CA ALA A 60 37.40 13.27 2.10
C ALA A 60 36.72 11.94 1.74
N LEU A 61 37.42 10.81 1.88
CA LEU A 61 36.81 9.49 1.68
C LEU A 61 35.78 9.16 2.77
N GLY A 62 36.01 9.61 4.01
CA GLY A 62 35.04 9.53 5.09
C GLY A 62 33.76 10.28 4.77
N GLN A 63 33.87 11.53 4.30
CA GLN A 63 32.73 12.33 3.85
C GLN A 63 31.97 11.64 2.71
N MET A 64 32.67 11.10 1.71
CA MET A 64 32.05 10.36 0.62
C MET A 64 31.29 9.12 1.12
N ALA A 65 31.86 8.39 2.08
CA ALA A 65 31.22 7.21 2.66
C ALA A 65 29.98 7.57 3.48
N GLU A 66 30.01 8.68 4.21
CA GLU A 66 28.85 9.20 4.95
C GLU A 66 27.71 9.64 4.01
N ASP A 67 28.05 10.35 2.93
CA ASP A 67 27.07 10.74 1.92
C ASP A 67 26.41 9.51 1.28
N LEU A 68 27.21 8.51 0.89
CA LEU A 68 26.72 7.25 0.33
C LEU A 68 25.89 6.44 1.33
N ALA A 69 26.23 6.46 2.61
CA ALA A 69 25.47 5.77 3.65
C ALA A 69 24.06 6.34 3.82
N GLN A 70 23.86 7.62 3.48
CA GLN A 70 22.58 8.31 3.49
C GLN A 70 21.83 8.25 2.15
N ALA A 71 22.42 7.70 1.09
CA ALA A 71 21.82 7.68 -0.23
C ALA A 71 20.45 6.99 -0.23
N THR A 72 19.42 7.66 -0.78
CA THR A 72 18.07 7.12 -1.00
C THR A 72 17.95 6.45 -2.37
N ALA A 73 18.75 6.88 -3.34
CA ALA A 73 18.85 6.28 -4.66
C ALA A 73 20.29 6.37 -5.17
N VAL A 74 20.75 5.38 -5.92
CA VAL A 74 22.02 5.45 -6.65
C VAL A 74 21.70 5.41 -8.13
N ASN A 75 21.94 6.54 -8.81
CA ASN A 75 21.53 6.71 -10.20
C ASN A 75 22.53 6.04 -11.16
N ALA A 76 23.83 6.08 -10.83
CA ALA A 76 24.87 5.40 -11.59
C ALA A 76 26.18 5.31 -10.79
N VAL A 77 26.94 4.25 -11.04
CA VAL A 77 28.27 4.01 -10.48
C VAL A 77 29.19 3.59 -11.62
N ALA A 78 30.34 4.23 -11.72
CA ALA A 78 31.45 3.82 -12.59
C ALA A 78 32.73 3.67 -11.77
N GLY A 79 33.81 3.21 -12.41
CA GLY A 79 35.10 3.02 -11.72
C GLY A 79 35.66 4.29 -11.09
N ASN A 80 35.38 5.46 -11.64
CA ASN A 80 35.96 6.75 -11.21
C ASN A 80 34.92 7.82 -10.83
N TRP A 81 33.63 7.49 -10.83
CA TRP A 81 32.58 8.42 -10.39
C TRP A 81 31.34 7.70 -9.89
N VAL A 82 30.55 8.38 -9.06
CA VAL A 82 29.25 7.90 -8.59
C VAL A 82 28.28 9.06 -8.44
N ARG A 83 27.05 8.85 -8.92
CA ARG A 83 25.93 9.79 -8.78
C ARG A 83 24.81 9.14 -7.99
N PHE A 84 24.34 9.84 -6.98
CA PHE A 84 23.30 9.37 -6.08
C PHE A 84 22.46 10.52 -5.54
N THR A 85 21.32 10.19 -4.96
CA THR A 85 20.42 11.12 -4.31
C THR A 85 20.48 10.90 -2.81
N VAL A 86 20.51 11.98 -2.05
CA VAL A 86 20.38 11.99 -0.59
C VAL A 86 19.08 12.68 -0.18
N PRO A 87 18.55 12.45 1.03
CA PRO A 87 17.45 13.24 1.56
C PRO A 87 17.80 14.73 1.57
N ASP A 88 16.78 15.58 1.63
CA ASP A 88 16.93 17.03 1.84
C ASP A 88 17.80 17.31 3.09
N ARG A 89 18.87 18.10 2.93
CA ARG A 89 19.76 18.52 4.03
C ARG A 89 19.71 20.01 4.32
N ASP A 90 19.16 20.82 3.43
CA ASP A 90 19.10 22.28 3.58
C ASP A 90 17.71 22.81 3.99
N GLY A 91 16.70 21.94 3.98
CA GLY A 91 15.35 22.19 4.45
C GLY A 91 14.40 22.71 3.38
N ASP A 92 14.75 22.60 2.09
CA ASP A 92 13.91 23.06 0.98
C ASP A 92 12.86 22.04 0.51
N SER A 93 12.78 20.87 1.17
CA SER A 93 11.92 19.74 0.87
C SER A 93 12.22 19.03 -0.46
N MET A 94 13.38 19.28 -1.07
CA MET A 94 13.83 18.61 -2.29
C MET A 94 15.01 17.68 -1.99
N SER A 95 14.99 16.49 -2.58
CA SER A 95 16.14 15.59 -2.47
C SER A 95 17.31 16.11 -3.30
N GLU A 96 18.53 15.99 -2.79
CA GLU A 96 19.72 16.51 -3.45
C GLU A 96 20.43 15.42 -4.25
N ALA A 97 20.81 15.71 -5.51
CA ALA A 97 21.75 14.84 -6.22
C ALA A 97 23.20 15.24 -5.92
N VAL A 98 24.00 14.24 -5.54
CA VAL A 98 25.43 14.34 -5.25
C VAL A 98 26.21 13.56 -6.30
N LEU A 99 27.25 14.17 -6.86
CA LEU A 99 28.19 13.55 -7.78
C LEU A 99 29.59 13.63 -7.19
N TYR A 100 30.23 12.48 -7.02
CA TYR A 100 31.68 12.39 -6.83
C TYR A 100 32.32 11.92 -8.13
N SER A 101 33.38 12.61 -8.57
CA SER A 101 34.03 12.29 -9.84
C SER A 101 35.53 12.58 -9.80
N TRP A 102 36.32 11.71 -10.42
CA TRP A 102 37.75 11.90 -10.69
C TRP A 102 37.98 11.73 -12.18
N SER A 103 38.82 12.57 -12.79
CA SER A 103 39.04 12.59 -14.24
C SER A 103 39.60 11.27 -14.79
N GLY A 104 40.37 10.56 -13.97
CA GLY A 104 41.17 9.40 -14.39
C GLY A 104 42.65 9.72 -14.58
N GLU A 105 43.03 11.00 -14.53
CA GLU A 105 44.40 11.45 -14.74
C GLU A 105 45.13 11.66 -13.41
N ALA A 106 46.36 11.15 -13.32
CA ALA A 106 47.20 11.33 -12.15
C ALA A 106 47.54 12.82 -11.97
N GLY A 107 47.36 13.33 -10.75
CA GLY A 107 47.52 14.75 -10.43
C GLY A 107 46.18 15.46 -10.24
N ASP A 108 45.09 14.93 -10.77
CA ASP A 108 43.78 15.55 -10.62
C ASP A 108 43.14 15.22 -9.26
N PRO A 109 42.41 16.17 -8.66
CA PRO A 109 41.71 15.95 -7.40
C PRO A 109 40.39 15.20 -7.60
N LEU A 110 39.87 14.60 -6.52
CA LEU A 110 38.49 14.15 -6.46
C LEU A 110 37.59 15.38 -6.34
N MET A 111 36.58 15.45 -7.21
CA MET A 111 35.59 16.52 -7.26
C MET A 111 34.28 16.05 -6.65
N ARG A 112 33.63 16.92 -5.86
CA ARG A 112 32.26 16.74 -5.35
C ARG A 112 31.36 17.84 -5.89
N GLN A 113 30.20 17.48 -6.39
CA GLN A 113 29.20 18.41 -6.90
C GLN A 113 27.83 18.13 -6.28
N LEU A 114 27.15 19.19 -5.86
CA LEU A 114 25.74 19.18 -5.46
C LEU A 114 24.88 19.74 -6.59
N SER A 115 23.62 19.33 -6.65
CA SER A 115 22.66 19.82 -7.65
C SER A 115 22.55 21.35 -7.62
N GLY A 116 22.76 22.00 -8.77
CA GLY A 116 22.72 23.46 -8.86
C GLY A 116 24.01 24.19 -8.44
N TYR A 117 25.01 23.47 -7.89
CA TYR A 117 26.29 24.05 -7.48
C TYR A 117 27.44 23.67 -8.41
N ARG A 118 28.50 24.48 -8.39
CA ARG A 118 29.76 24.15 -9.07
C ARG A 118 30.47 23.01 -8.35
N ALA A 119 31.16 22.16 -9.11
CA ALA A 119 31.99 21.11 -8.55
C ALA A 119 33.17 21.70 -7.80
N ASN A 120 33.44 21.19 -6.60
CA ASN A 120 34.54 21.61 -5.74
C ASN A 120 35.49 20.44 -5.48
N ALA A 121 36.79 20.71 -5.48
CA ALA A 121 37.80 19.72 -5.11
C ALA A 121 37.66 19.39 -3.61
N VAL A 122 37.54 18.10 -3.29
CA VAL A 122 37.47 17.61 -1.89
C VAL A 122 38.76 16.94 -1.44
N THR A 123 39.67 16.63 -2.37
CA THR A 123 41.03 16.13 -2.07
C THR A 123 42.08 16.99 -2.76
N GLY A 124 43.34 16.75 -2.41
CA GLY A 124 44.47 17.16 -3.25
C GLY A 124 44.62 16.25 -4.47
N PRO A 125 45.70 16.45 -5.25
CA PRO A 125 46.10 15.58 -6.36
C PRO A 125 46.10 14.09 -5.98
N LEU A 126 45.50 13.26 -6.82
CA LEU A 126 45.47 11.80 -6.67
C LEU A 126 46.28 11.11 -7.76
N ASP A 127 46.97 10.03 -7.41
CA ASP A 127 47.60 9.11 -8.37
C ASP A 127 46.59 8.10 -8.93
N SER A 128 45.61 7.71 -8.12
CA SER A 128 44.58 6.74 -8.50
C SER A 128 43.33 6.89 -7.65
N PHE A 129 42.16 6.65 -8.23
CA PHE A 129 40.87 6.52 -7.55
C PHE A 129 40.04 5.42 -8.21
N ARG A 130 39.40 4.58 -7.39
CA ARG A 130 38.55 3.48 -7.85
C ARG A 130 37.35 3.26 -6.94
N LEU A 131 36.20 3.00 -7.56
CA LEU A 131 34.96 2.55 -6.93
C LEU A 131 34.65 1.13 -7.37
N THR A 132 34.23 0.29 -6.42
CA THR A 132 33.76 -1.07 -6.69
C THR A 132 32.42 -1.29 -5.97
N ALA A 133 31.37 -1.54 -6.75
CA ALA A 133 30.03 -1.81 -6.26
C ALA A 133 29.86 -3.30 -5.91
N ALA A 134 29.39 -3.59 -4.69
CA ALA A 134 28.96 -4.91 -4.28
C ALA A 134 27.43 -4.97 -4.29
N THR A 135 26.88 -5.85 -5.13
CA THR A 135 25.44 -6.02 -5.31
C THR A 135 24.95 -7.31 -4.66
N ARG A 136 23.67 -7.32 -4.27
CA ARG A 136 22.98 -8.50 -3.76
C ARG A 136 21.62 -8.60 -4.44
N GLN A 137 21.24 -9.80 -4.87
CA GLN A 137 19.87 -10.08 -5.28
C GLN A 137 18.99 -10.20 -4.04
N GLU A 138 17.87 -9.47 -4.04
CA GLU A 138 16.83 -9.53 -3.03
C GLU A 138 15.49 -9.76 -3.73
N THR A 139 14.73 -10.73 -3.24
CA THR A 139 13.39 -11.02 -3.75
C THR A 139 12.41 -10.16 -2.97
N ILE A 140 11.75 -9.23 -3.65
CA ILE A 140 10.75 -8.35 -3.04
C ILE A 140 9.38 -8.83 -3.51
N PRO A 141 8.39 -8.96 -2.61
CA PRO A 141 7.01 -9.18 -3.03
C PRO A 141 6.55 -7.97 -3.84
N ALA A 142 6.26 -8.16 -5.12
CA ALA A 142 5.61 -7.16 -5.93
C ALA A 142 4.09 -7.33 -5.80
N SER A 143 3.36 -6.22 -5.87
CA SER A 143 1.91 -6.27 -6.03
C SER A 143 1.63 -6.87 -7.41
N GLY A 144 1.21 -8.14 -7.44
CA GLY A 144 0.92 -8.81 -8.70
C GLY A 144 -0.44 -8.47 -9.25
N ASN A 145 -0.65 -8.89 -10.51
CA ASN A 145 -1.97 -8.90 -11.12
C ASN A 145 -2.90 -9.82 -10.31
N LEU A 146 -4.19 -9.50 -10.30
CA LEU A 146 -5.20 -10.41 -9.79
C LEU A 146 -5.20 -11.68 -10.66
N VAL A 147 -5.15 -12.83 -10.00
CA VAL A 147 -5.30 -14.14 -10.63
C VAL A 147 -6.66 -14.67 -10.25
N GLU A 148 -7.46 -14.98 -11.27
CA GLU A 148 -8.80 -15.56 -11.12
C GLU A 148 -8.69 -17.08 -10.99
N SER A 149 -9.43 -17.65 -10.03
CA SER A 149 -9.52 -19.10 -9.85
C SER A 149 -10.45 -19.74 -10.87
N ALA A 150 -10.45 -21.07 -10.96
CA ALA A 150 -11.52 -21.77 -11.66
C ALA A 150 -12.87 -21.53 -10.97
N SER A 151 -13.96 -21.61 -11.75
CA SER A 151 -15.32 -21.50 -11.24
C SER A 151 -15.64 -22.63 -10.26
N ALA A 152 -16.18 -22.27 -9.10
CA ALA A 152 -16.56 -23.17 -8.03
C ALA A 152 -17.91 -22.74 -7.42
N ALA A 153 -18.53 -23.63 -6.64
CA ALA A 153 -19.77 -23.31 -5.94
C ALA A 153 -19.49 -22.30 -4.81
N LEU A 154 -20.10 -21.13 -4.91
CA LEU A 154 -20.13 -20.08 -3.88
C LEU A 154 -21.30 -20.29 -2.90
N LEU A 155 -22.36 -20.93 -3.39
CA LEU A 155 -23.50 -21.43 -2.62
C LEU A 155 -23.89 -22.80 -3.17
N ASP A 156 -24.08 -23.77 -2.29
CA ASP A 156 -24.79 -25.01 -2.60
C ASP A 156 -25.92 -25.22 -1.58
N ALA A 157 -27.11 -24.73 -1.93
CA ALA A 157 -28.30 -24.90 -1.12
C ALA A 157 -29.20 -25.95 -1.78
N SER A 158 -29.50 -27.01 -1.04
CA SER A 158 -30.44 -28.06 -1.48
C SER A 158 -31.56 -28.15 -0.46
N ALA A 159 -32.79 -27.91 -0.89
CA ALA A 159 -33.96 -28.09 -0.03
C ALA A 159 -34.13 -29.58 0.25
N LEU A 160 -33.96 -29.99 1.50
CA LEU A 160 -34.26 -31.34 1.97
C LEU A 160 -35.78 -31.44 2.16
N GLY A 161 -36.48 -32.10 1.24
CA GLY A 161 -37.95 -32.23 1.26
C GLY A 161 -38.57 -32.07 -0.12
N GLY A 162 -39.73 -32.69 -0.34
CA GLY A 162 -40.40 -32.75 -1.66
C GLY A 162 -41.33 -31.56 -1.98
N GLY A 163 -41.21 -30.43 -1.28
CA GLY A 163 -42.05 -29.26 -1.51
C GLY A 163 -41.60 -28.41 -2.70
N ASP A 164 -42.49 -27.54 -3.16
CA ASP A 164 -42.16 -26.47 -4.10
C ASP A 164 -42.89 -25.16 -3.77
N VAL A 165 -42.35 -24.05 -4.27
CA VAL A 165 -42.98 -22.72 -4.22
C VAL A 165 -43.12 -22.17 -5.62
N ALA A 166 -44.21 -21.45 -5.86
CA ALA A 166 -44.47 -20.80 -7.15
C ALA A 166 -43.81 -19.43 -7.23
N VAL A 167 -43.33 -19.08 -8.43
CA VAL A 167 -43.03 -17.72 -8.86
C VAL A 167 -44.17 -17.29 -9.78
N SER A 168 -44.92 -16.24 -9.45
CA SER A 168 -46.21 -15.97 -10.09
C SER A 168 -46.51 -14.49 -10.33
N SER A 169 -47.42 -14.23 -11.26
CA SER A 169 -47.98 -12.91 -11.60
C SER A 169 -48.63 -12.19 -10.40
N LEU A 170 -49.14 -12.96 -9.42
CA LEU A 170 -49.68 -12.46 -8.15
C LEU A 170 -48.61 -11.84 -7.20
N GLY A 171 -47.38 -11.62 -7.69
CA GLY A 171 -46.31 -10.96 -6.96
C GLY A 171 -45.45 -11.90 -6.11
N SER A 172 -45.61 -13.22 -6.22
CA SER A 172 -44.76 -14.17 -5.50
C SER A 172 -43.36 -14.21 -6.11
N ALA A 173 -42.35 -13.87 -5.32
CA ALA A 173 -40.94 -13.96 -5.68
C ALA A 173 -40.14 -14.55 -4.52
N TRP A 174 -39.04 -15.22 -4.84
CA TRP A 174 -38.23 -15.99 -3.90
C TRP A 174 -36.75 -15.83 -4.22
N GLY A 175 -35.88 -15.89 -3.22
CA GLY A 175 -34.45 -15.78 -3.45
C GLY A 175 -33.61 -16.09 -2.23
N TYR A 176 -32.30 -15.98 -2.42
CA TYR A 176 -31.30 -16.05 -1.37
C TYR A 176 -30.57 -14.72 -1.25
N VAL A 177 -30.38 -14.25 -0.02
CA VAL A 177 -29.31 -13.30 0.32
C VAL A 177 -28.12 -14.11 0.80
N LEU A 178 -26.95 -13.95 0.18
CA LEU A 178 -25.74 -14.68 0.56
C LEU A 178 -24.52 -13.77 0.64
N THR A 179 -23.57 -14.19 1.48
CA THR A 179 -22.22 -13.63 1.57
C THR A 179 -21.25 -14.81 1.41
N PRO A 180 -20.63 -15.00 0.23
CA PRO A 180 -19.76 -16.15 0.02
C PRO A 180 -18.60 -16.18 1.02
N SER A 181 -18.28 -17.37 1.52
CA SER A 181 -17.03 -17.60 2.24
C SER A 181 -15.92 -17.81 1.22
N LEU A 182 -15.01 -16.83 1.10
CA LEU A 182 -13.92 -16.86 0.12
C LEU A 182 -12.65 -17.49 0.71
N PRO A 183 -11.79 -18.12 -0.10
CA PRO A 183 -10.46 -18.57 0.33
C PRO A 183 -9.61 -17.42 0.90
N ALA A 184 -8.68 -17.74 1.80
CA ALA A 184 -7.77 -16.75 2.35
C ALA A 184 -6.95 -16.06 1.24
N GLY A 185 -6.91 -14.72 1.26
CA GLY A 185 -6.21 -13.91 0.26
C GLY A 185 -7.05 -13.49 -0.95
N ALA A 186 -8.27 -14.02 -1.11
CA ALA A 186 -9.20 -13.54 -2.12
C ALA A 186 -9.66 -12.10 -1.78
N VAL A 187 -9.53 -11.19 -2.74
CA VAL A 187 -9.89 -9.77 -2.58
C VAL A 187 -11.17 -9.42 -3.34
N SER A 188 -11.52 -10.20 -4.36
CA SER A 188 -12.78 -10.07 -5.08
C SER A 188 -13.25 -11.42 -5.62
N TRP A 189 -14.49 -11.45 -6.12
CA TRP A 189 -15.11 -12.63 -6.69
C TRP A 189 -16.11 -12.25 -7.80
N SER A 190 -16.54 -13.25 -8.54
CA SER A 190 -17.48 -13.13 -9.66
C SER A 190 -18.55 -14.21 -9.56
N ILE A 191 -19.66 -14.03 -10.28
CA ILE A 191 -20.66 -15.06 -10.58
C ILE A 191 -20.63 -15.28 -12.08
N ASP A 192 -20.69 -16.53 -12.52
CA ASP A 192 -20.85 -16.87 -13.93
C ASP A 192 -22.17 -17.62 -14.23
N ARG A 193 -22.74 -18.27 -13.21
CA ARG A 193 -23.92 -19.13 -13.39
C ARG A 193 -24.68 -19.35 -12.09
N VAL A 194 -25.99 -19.49 -12.23
CA VAL A 194 -26.89 -19.96 -11.17
C VAL A 194 -27.55 -21.25 -11.62
N GLN A 195 -27.55 -22.28 -10.78
CA GLN A 195 -28.35 -23.49 -10.98
C GLN A 195 -29.58 -23.44 -10.10
N LEU A 196 -30.73 -23.72 -10.70
CA LEU A 196 -32.02 -23.74 -10.02
C LEU A 196 -32.64 -25.13 -10.16
N ARG A 197 -33.15 -25.70 -9.08
CA ARG A 197 -33.96 -26.92 -9.19
C ARG A 197 -35.42 -26.53 -9.38
N VAL A 198 -35.86 -26.52 -10.63
CA VAL A 198 -37.14 -25.94 -11.07
C VAL A 198 -37.89 -26.86 -12.03
N ARG A 199 -39.18 -26.60 -12.18
CA ARG A 199 -40.06 -27.17 -13.21
C ARG A 199 -41.03 -26.13 -13.75
N SER A 200 -41.59 -26.37 -14.93
CA SER A 200 -42.73 -25.59 -15.42
C SER A 200 -43.96 -25.80 -14.53
N SER A 201 -44.85 -24.80 -14.48
CA SER A 201 -46.08 -24.90 -13.69
C SER A 201 -47.10 -25.75 -14.43
N PHE A 202 -47.50 -25.39 -15.66
CA PHE A 202 -48.40 -26.15 -16.54
C PHE A 202 -48.35 -25.71 -18.02
N THR A 203 -48.69 -24.45 -18.32
CA THR A 203 -48.97 -24.01 -19.72
C THR A 203 -47.76 -23.50 -20.49
N ALA A 204 -46.57 -23.47 -19.90
CA ALA A 204 -45.28 -23.18 -20.56
C ALA A 204 -45.23 -21.88 -21.39
N ASN A 205 -46.10 -20.91 -21.09
CA ASN A 205 -46.26 -19.66 -21.84
C ASN A 205 -45.78 -18.43 -21.05
N ASP A 206 -45.41 -18.62 -19.79
CA ASP A 206 -44.97 -17.54 -18.91
C ASP A 206 -43.44 -17.43 -18.92
N SER A 207 -42.92 -16.36 -18.29
CA SER A 207 -41.47 -16.22 -18.07
C SER A 207 -41.16 -15.67 -16.69
N PHE A 208 -39.98 -15.99 -16.17
CA PHE A 208 -39.45 -15.43 -14.94
C PHE A 208 -38.06 -14.87 -15.17
N ARG A 209 -37.58 -14.07 -14.22
CA ARG A 209 -36.25 -13.48 -14.21
C ARG A 209 -35.43 -14.08 -13.08
N VAL A 210 -34.18 -14.35 -13.37
CA VAL A 210 -33.13 -14.53 -12.37
C VAL A 210 -32.38 -13.21 -12.29
N ARG A 211 -32.49 -12.53 -11.14
CA ARG A 211 -31.81 -11.27 -10.88
C ARG A 211 -30.75 -11.43 -9.80
N VAL A 212 -29.59 -10.85 -10.04
CA VAL A 212 -28.62 -10.56 -8.98
C VAL A 212 -28.82 -9.11 -8.57
N LEU A 213 -29.14 -8.89 -7.30
CA LEU A 213 -29.42 -7.57 -6.73
C LEU A 213 -28.38 -7.25 -5.65
N ALA A 214 -28.05 -5.97 -5.49
CA ALA A 214 -27.30 -5.54 -4.32
C ALA A 214 -28.15 -5.68 -3.06
N VAL A 215 -27.52 -5.85 -1.90
CA VAL A 215 -28.19 -5.96 -0.59
C VAL A 215 -28.16 -4.60 0.11
N SER A 216 -29.29 -4.20 0.67
CA SER A 216 -29.44 -2.97 1.46
C SER A 216 -28.79 -3.08 2.84
N GLY A 217 -28.67 -1.96 3.56
CA GLY A 217 -28.21 -1.95 4.96
C GLY A 217 -29.09 -2.76 5.94
N LEU A 218 -30.29 -3.18 5.52
CA LEU A 218 -31.18 -4.06 6.29
C LEU A 218 -30.92 -5.55 6.04
N GLY A 219 -29.93 -5.92 5.22
CA GLY A 219 -29.69 -7.32 4.86
C GLY A 219 -30.74 -7.91 3.91
N LEU A 220 -31.52 -7.06 3.24
CA LEU A 220 -32.56 -7.45 2.28
C LEU A 220 -32.18 -7.01 0.86
N PRO A 221 -32.68 -7.69 -0.18
CA PRO A 221 -32.46 -7.27 -1.56
C PRO A 221 -32.91 -5.82 -1.77
N SER A 222 -32.07 -5.03 -2.44
CA SER A 222 -32.37 -3.66 -2.85
C SER A 222 -32.93 -3.62 -4.28
N GLY A 223 -33.32 -2.44 -4.76
CA GLY A 223 -33.72 -2.24 -6.16
C GLY A 223 -32.54 -2.16 -7.15
N ALA A 224 -31.29 -2.13 -6.68
CA ALA A 224 -30.12 -2.03 -7.55
C ALA A 224 -29.81 -3.37 -8.20
N ILE A 225 -29.99 -3.45 -9.51
CA ILE A 225 -29.78 -4.65 -10.32
C ILE A 225 -28.31 -4.74 -10.74
N LEU A 226 -27.65 -5.85 -10.40
CA LEU A 226 -26.29 -6.17 -10.82
C LEU A 226 -26.28 -7.04 -12.09
N ALA A 227 -27.25 -7.94 -12.23
CA ALA A 227 -27.51 -8.71 -13.44
C ALA A 227 -28.99 -9.15 -13.51
N ASP A 228 -29.52 -9.34 -14.72
CA ASP A 228 -30.92 -9.75 -14.96
C ASP A 228 -30.99 -10.64 -16.21
N VAL A 229 -31.52 -11.86 -16.05
CA VAL A 229 -31.69 -12.84 -17.13
C VAL A 229 -33.14 -13.32 -17.14
N VAL A 230 -33.78 -13.28 -18.31
CA VAL A 230 -35.13 -13.82 -18.52
C VAL A 230 -35.03 -15.29 -18.91
N VAL A 231 -35.80 -16.14 -18.22
CA VAL A 231 -35.95 -17.57 -18.50
C VAL A 231 -37.39 -17.84 -18.90
N LEU A 232 -37.56 -18.45 -20.07
CA LEU A 232 -38.87 -18.88 -20.57
C LEU A 232 -39.30 -20.16 -19.85
N GLU A 233 -40.56 -20.24 -19.45
CA GLU A 233 -41.12 -21.45 -18.83
C GLU A 233 -41.02 -22.66 -19.77
N SER A 234 -41.14 -22.43 -21.09
CA SER A 234 -40.97 -23.46 -22.13
C SER A 234 -39.57 -24.08 -22.20
N ALA A 235 -38.55 -23.45 -21.60
CA ALA A 235 -37.21 -24.01 -21.48
C ALA A 235 -37.07 -24.96 -20.27
N LEU A 236 -38.08 -25.02 -19.39
CA LEU A 236 -38.09 -25.88 -18.21
C LEU A 236 -38.70 -27.24 -18.52
N SER A 237 -38.26 -28.26 -17.78
CA SER A 237 -38.91 -29.57 -17.82
C SER A 237 -40.20 -29.58 -16.99
N GLY A 238 -41.15 -30.45 -17.34
CA GLY A 238 -42.36 -30.68 -16.51
C GLY A 238 -42.07 -31.34 -15.16
N SER A 239 -40.87 -31.90 -14.99
CA SER A 239 -40.40 -32.51 -13.74
C SER A 239 -39.37 -31.63 -13.03
N MET A 240 -39.18 -31.83 -11.73
CA MET A 240 -38.23 -31.05 -10.94
C MET A 240 -36.78 -31.42 -11.28
N ALA A 241 -36.09 -30.58 -12.06
CA ALA A 241 -34.74 -30.81 -12.55
C ALA A 241 -33.83 -29.60 -12.30
N TRP A 242 -32.52 -29.83 -12.26
CA TRP A 242 -31.55 -28.73 -12.24
C TRP A 242 -31.50 -28.06 -13.62
N HIS A 243 -31.62 -26.74 -13.63
CA HIS A 243 -31.54 -25.89 -14.81
C HIS A 243 -30.44 -24.85 -14.61
N ASP A 244 -29.54 -24.76 -15.59
CA ASP A 244 -28.44 -23.79 -15.62
C ASP A 244 -28.91 -22.46 -16.20
N VAL A 245 -28.70 -21.37 -15.46
CA VAL A 245 -28.95 -20.00 -15.92
C VAL A 245 -27.61 -19.25 -16.00
N PRO A 246 -27.08 -18.97 -17.20
CA PRO A 246 -25.85 -18.22 -17.35
C PRO A 246 -26.08 -16.77 -16.94
N ILE A 247 -25.37 -16.27 -15.94
CA ILE A 247 -25.52 -14.92 -15.41
C ILE A 247 -24.19 -14.41 -14.87
N ALA A 248 -23.69 -13.32 -15.45
CA ALA A 248 -22.36 -12.81 -15.15
C ALA A 248 -22.41 -11.57 -14.25
N VAL A 249 -21.68 -11.60 -13.14
CA VAL A 249 -21.39 -10.43 -12.29
C VAL A 249 -19.91 -10.50 -11.92
N THR A 250 -19.14 -9.45 -12.20
CA THR A 250 -17.67 -9.48 -12.01
C THR A 250 -17.20 -8.43 -11.01
N GLY A 251 -16.07 -8.68 -10.35
CA GLY A 251 -15.38 -7.68 -9.55
C GLY A 251 -16.10 -7.31 -8.25
N LEU A 252 -16.89 -8.23 -7.69
CA LEU A 252 -17.51 -8.03 -6.38
C LEU A 252 -16.43 -8.06 -5.30
N PRO A 253 -16.29 -7.03 -4.44
CA PRO A 253 -15.32 -7.05 -3.36
C PRO A 253 -15.58 -8.21 -2.38
N ALA A 254 -14.52 -8.73 -1.78
CA ALA A 254 -14.63 -9.70 -0.68
C ALA A 254 -15.55 -9.19 0.43
N GLY A 255 -16.41 -10.06 0.97
CA GLY A 255 -17.39 -9.72 1.99
C GLY A 255 -18.65 -9.01 1.49
N THR A 256 -18.75 -8.70 0.18
CA THR A 256 -19.97 -8.13 -0.40
C THR A 256 -21.12 -9.15 -0.36
N SER A 257 -22.24 -8.77 0.21
CA SER A 257 -23.48 -9.55 0.17
C SER A 257 -24.27 -9.22 -1.10
N ILE A 258 -24.84 -10.24 -1.73
CA ILE A 258 -25.75 -10.11 -2.87
C ILE A 258 -27.04 -10.86 -2.61
N ALA A 259 -28.06 -10.56 -3.40
CA ALA A 259 -29.27 -11.35 -3.46
C ALA A 259 -29.46 -11.97 -4.85
N VAL A 260 -29.75 -13.27 -4.91
CA VAL A 260 -30.15 -13.97 -6.14
C VAL A 260 -31.64 -14.28 -6.05
N CYS A 261 -32.43 -13.60 -6.88
CA CYS A 261 -33.89 -13.57 -6.78
C CYS A 261 -34.56 -14.09 -8.06
N LEU A 262 -35.65 -14.82 -7.88
CA LEU A 262 -36.56 -15.33 -8.90
C LEU A 262 -37.83 -14.50 -8.88
N ILE A 263 -38.11 -13.79 -9.98
CA ILE A 263 -39.19 -12.82 -10.06
C ILE A 263 -40.01 -13.10 -11.31
N HIS A 264 -41.34 -13.11 -11.23
CA HIS A 264 -42.20 -13.22 -12.40
C HIS A 264 -41.90 -12.09 -13.41
N ALA A 265 -41.77 -12.41 -14.70
CA ALA A 265 -41.47 -11.42 -15.72
C ALA A 265 -42.69 -11.09 -16.58
N SER A 266 -43.38 -12.11 -17.08
CA SER A 266 -44.54 -11.96 -17.96
C SER A 266 -45.44 -13.18 -17.89
N GLY A 267 -46.72 -13.00 -18.23
CA GLY A 267 -47.71 -14.05 -18.19
C GLY A 267 -48.87 -13.74 -17.24
N ALA A 268 -49.81 -14.66 -17.15
CA ALA A 268 -50.96 -14.52 -16.25
C ALA A 268 -50.88 -15.47 -15.04
N GLY A 269 -50.05 -16.52 -15.09
CA GLY A 269 -50.02 -17.60 -14.12
C GLY A 269 -48.76 -17.69 -13.27
N GLU A 270 -48.40 -18.94 -12.95
CA GLU A 270 -47.15 -19.31 -12.30
C GLU A 270 -46.08 -19.54 -13.38
N SER A 271 -45.01 -18.74 -13.38
CA SER A 271 -43.93 -18.89 -14.38
C SER A 271 -43.07 -20.12 -14.17
N CYS A 272 -42.93 -20.56 -12.92
CA CYS A 272 -42.20 -21.76 -12.57
C CYS A 272 -42.51 -22.19 -11.13
N ARG A 273 -42.16 -23.44 -10.82
CA ARG A 273 -42.10 -23.95 -9.45
C ARG A 273 -40.69 -24.33 -9.08
N VAL A 274 -40.25 -23.86 -7.91
CA VAL A 274 -38.89 -24.02 -7.39
C VAL A 274 -38.94 -25.00 -6.24
N ALA A 275 -38.07 -26.02 -6.25
CA ALA A 275 -37.99 -26.96 -5.14
C ALA A 275 -37.62 -26.22 -3.85
N ALA A 276 -38.45 -26.39 -2.83
CA ALA A 276 -38.34 -25.66 -1.58
C ALA A 276 -38.76 -26.52 -0.40
N ASN A 277 -38.18 -26.25 0.76
CA ASN A 277 -38.66 -26.72 2.04
C ASN A 277 -39.00 -25.49 2.87
N LEU A 278 -40.27 -25.32 3.23
CA LEU A 278 -40.75 -24.19 4.04
C LEU A 278 -40.66 -24.45 5.55
N VAL A 279 -40.27 -25.66 5.93
CA VAL A 279 -40.12 -26.11 7.32
C VAL A 279 -38.79 -26.85 7.46
N GLY A 280 -37.73 -26.12 7.76
CA GLY A 280 -36.41 -26.70 8.00
C GLY A 280 -35.36 -25.66 8.34
N PRO A 281 -34.16 -26.10 8.78
CA PRO A 281 -33.05 -25.18 8.98
C PRO A 281 -32.64 -24.56 7.63
N ALA A 282 -32.55 -23.23 7.59
CA ALA A 282 -31.96 -22.52 6.45
C ALA A 282 -30.47 -22.90 6.30
N PRO A 283 -29.88 -22.76 5.11
CA PRO A 283 -28.44 -22.91 4.92
C PRO A 283 -27.68 -21.93 5.82
N ALA A 284 -26.59 -22.37 6.46
CA ALA A 284 -25.84 -21.51 7.38
C ALA A 284 -25.24 -20.26 6.72
N THR A 285 -25.05 -20.28 5.40
CA THR A 285 -24.39 -19.22 4.62
C THR A 285 -25.36 -18.35 3.81
N ALA A 286 -26.67 -18.60 3.90
CA ALA A 286 -27.65 -17.88 3.10
C ALA A 286 -29.01 -17.75 3.78
N THR A 287 -29.64 -16.59 3.60
CA THR A 287 -30.96 -16.28 4.14
C THR A 287 -31.99 -16.33 3.02
N VAL A 288 -33.03 -17.17 3.15
CA VAL A 288 -34.15 -17.16 2.20
C VAL A 288 -34.96 -15.89 2.38
N VAL A 289 -35.26 -15.23 1.27
CA VAL A 289 -36.14 -14.08 1.20
C VAL A 289 -37.30 -14.37 0.25
N SER A 290 -38.45 -13.77 0.53
CA SER A 290 -39.63 -13.85 -0.32
C SER A 290 -40.27 -12.47 -0.47
N SER A 291 -41.00 -12.27 -1.54
CA SER A 291 -41.82 -11.09 -1.78
C SER A 291 -43.22 -11.52 -2.22
N THR A 292 -44.22 -10.72 -1.84
CA THR A 292 -45.61 -10.83 -2.33
C THR A 292 -45.99 -9.65 -3.21
N THR A 293 -45.01 -8.80 -3.58
CA THR A 293 -45.20 -7.57 -4.36
C THR A 293 -44.33 -7.56 -5.62
N GLY A 294 -43.98 -8.73 -6.14
CA GLY A 294 -43.17 -8.87 -7.35
C GLY A 294 -41.71 -8.46 -7.16
N GLY A 295 -41.19 -8.55 -5.94
CA GLY A 295 -39.81 -8.16 -5.61
C GLY A 295 -39.64 -6.70 -5.19
N ASN A 296 -40.73 -5.95 -4.97
CA ASN A 296 -40.67 -4.58 -4.46
C ASN A 296 -40.43 -4.51 -2.95
N VAL A 297 -40.99 -5.45 -2.19
CA VAL A 297 -40.83 -5.57 -0.73
C VAL A 297 -40.42 -6.99 -0.38
N TRP A 298 -39.34 -7.14 0.38
CA TRP A 298 -38.78 -8.43 0.75
C TRP A 298 -38.97 -8.72 2.23
N ALA A 299 -39.22 -9.99 2.56
CA ALA A 299 -39.29 -10.50 3.93
C ALA A 299 -38.42 -11.74 4.07
N VAL A 300 -37.73 -11.85 5.22
CA VAL A 300 -36.92 -13.03 5.57
C VAL A 300 -37.83 -14.22 5.87
N ARG A 301 -37.38 -15.42 5.44
CA ARG A 301 -38.01 -16.71 5.74
C ARG A 301 -36.99 -17.61 6.47
N PRO A 302 -36.89 -17.52 7.82
CA PRO A 302 -35.79 -18.15 8.57
C PRO A 302 -35.85 -19.68 8.58
N SER A 303 -37.03 -20.26 8.29
CA SER A 303 -37.25 -21.71 8.28
C SER A 303 -37.43 -22.27 6.87
N ALA A 304 -37.08 -21.48 5.84
CA ALA A 304 -37.19 -21.91 4.46
C ALA A 304 -35.82 -22.23 3.86
N ALA A 305 -35.83 -23.13 2.88
CA ALA A 305 -34.72 -23.42 1.99
C ALA A 305 -35.23 -23.56 0.55
N LEU A 306 -34.49 -23.04 -0.41
CA LEU A 306 -34.68 -23.24 -1.85
C LEU A 306 -33.54 -24.14 -2.36
N SER A 307 -33.80 -24.91 -3.42
CA SER A 307 -32.75 -25.65 -4.11
C SER A 307 -32.09 -24.78 -5.18
N MET A 308 -30.98 -24.14 -4.82
CA MET A 308 -30.23 -23.19 -5.65
C MET A 308 -28.73 -23.34 -5.43
N ARG A 309 -27.95 -23.26 -6.50
CA ARG A 309 -26.49 -23.15 -6.44
C ARG A 309 -26.01 -21.93 -7.19
N VAL A 310 -25.01 -21.27 -6.65
CA VAL A 310 -24.38 -20.10 -7.29
C VAL A 310 -22.93 -20.47 -7.55
N PHE A 311 -22.49 -20.31 -8.79
CA PHE A 311 -21.12 -20.60 -9.22
C PHE A 311 -20.40 -19.32 -9.62
N GLY A 312 -19.09 -19.33 -9.43
CA GLY A 312 -18.23 -18.25 -9.88
C GLY A 312 -16.80 -18.42 -9.42
N ALA A 313 -15.97 -17.43 -9.70
CA ALA A 313 -14.55 -17.47 -9.43
C ALA A 313 -14.13 -16.44 -8.38
N THR A 314 -12.96 -16.65 -7.78
CA THR A 314 -12.35 -15.72 -6.83
C THR A 314 -11.07 -15.15 -7.41
N SER A 315 -10.80 -13.88 -7.14
CA SER A 315 -9.58 -13.21 -7.56
C SER A 315 -8.72 -12.92 -6.34
N SER A 316 -7.48 -13.41 -6.38
CA SER A 316 -6.47 -13.15 -5.36
C SER A 316 -5.29 -12.42 -5.99
N PRO A 317 -4.59 -11.52 -5.28
CA PRO A 317 -3.33 -10.98 -5.76
C PRO A 317 -2.38 -12.15 -6.02
N SER A 318 -1.82 -12.23 -7.22
CA SER A 318 -0.57 -12.97 -7.34
C SER A 318 0.47 -12.24 -6.48
N THR A 319 1.30 -13.00 -5.78
CA THR A 319 2.50 -12.45 -5.15
C THR A 319 3.69 -12.81 -6.03
N PRO A 320 3.86 -12.20 -7.22
CA PRO A 320 5.07 -12.40 -7.98
C PRO A 320 6.22 -11.86 -7.14
N ALA A 321 7.18 -12.72 -6.89
CA ALA A 321 8.43 -12.36 -6.26
C ALA A 321 9.32 -11.79 -7.37
N VAL A 322 9.61 -10.49 -7.34
CA VAL A 322 10.52 -9.88 -8.30
C VAL A 322 11.92 -9.90 -7.69
N ALA A 323 12.86 -10.55 -8.37
CA ALA A 323 14.27 -10.47 -8.01
C ALA A 323 14.78 -9.07 -8.39
N THR A 324 15.11 -8.26 -7.39
CA THR A 324 15.72 -6.94 -7.57
C THR A 324 17.17 -6.98 -7.12
N THR A 325 18.07 -6.49 -7.96
CA THR A 325 19.47 -6.31 -7.57
C THR A 325 19.61 -5.01 -6.82
N ARG A 326 20.03 -5.09 -5.55
CA ARG A 326 20.26 -3.93 -4.68
C ARG A 326 21.75 -3.71 -4.45
N LEU A 327 22.14 -2.46 -4.33
CA LEU A 327 23.51 -2.08 -3.98
C LEU A 327 23.68 -2.15 -2.45
N GLY A 328 24.56 -3.03 -1.98
CA GLY A 328 24.81 -3.21 -0.54
C GLY A 328 25.97 -2.37 -0.02
N GLN A 329 27.04 -2.28 -0.81
CA GLN A 329 28.26 -1.58 -0.42
C GLN A 329 28.97 -0.99 -1.64
N ILE A 330 29.61 0.16 -1.47
CA ILE A 330 30.62 0.67 -2.40
C ILE A 330 31.96 0.67 -1.67
N VAL A 331 32.96 0.01 -2.24
CA VAL A 331 34.36 0.08 -1.79
C VAL A 331 35.05 1.19 -2.56
N ILE A 332 35.59 2.16 -1.82
CA ILE A 332 36.29 3.34 -2.33
C ILE A 332 37.78 3.13 -2.07
N SER A 333 38.63 3.26 -3.09
CA SER A 333 40.09 3.17 -2.93
C SER A 333 40.75 4.34 -3.64
N ALA A 334 41.66 5.04 -2.97
CA ALA A 334 42.36 6.18 -3.53
C ALA A 334 43.81 6.27 -3.04
N ARG A 335 44.68 6.91 -3.81
CA ARG A 335 46.08 7.17 -3.46
C ARG A 335 46.42 8.63 -3.75
N ALA A 336 46.91 9.36 -2.75
CA ALA A 336 47.33 10.75 -2.90
C ALA A 336 48.70 10.85 -3.59
N SER A 337 48.92 11.88 -4.41
CA SER A 337 50.21 12.16 -5.05
C SER A 337 51.24 12.74 -4.08
N GLY A 338 52.53 12.43 -4.29
CA GLY A 338 53.67 13.12 -3.66
C GLY A 338 54.04 12.73 -2.22
N ALA A 339 53.25 11.91 -1.53
CA ALA A 339 53.68 11.21 -0.32
C ALA A 339 54.10 9.77 -0.67
N ALA A 340 54.67 9.00 0.26
CA ALA A 340 55.11 7.61 0.07
C ALA A 340 53.98 6.58 -0.27
N GLY A 341 52.98 6.97 -1.06
CA GLY A 341 52.18 6.09 -1.89
C GLY A 341 51.14 5.25 -1.17
N ARG A 342 50.70 5.64 0.03
CA ARG A 342 49.74 4.84 0.77
C ARG A 342 48.35 4.93 0.13
N THR A 343 47.87 3.81 -0.38
CA THR A 343 46.46 3.65 -0.77
C THR A 343 45.59 3.62 0.48
N VAL A 344 44.54 4.43 0.49
CA VAL A 344 43.48 4.43 1.50
C VAL A 344 42.26 3.74 0.90
N THR A 345 41.72 2.77 1.62
CA THR A 345 40.50 2.04 1.22
C THR A 345 39.44 2.22 2.29
N GLN A 346 38.24 2.60 1.88
CA GLN A 346 37.08 2.87 2.73
C GLN A 346 35.86 2.14 2.18
N GLY A 347 35.07 1.50 3.04
CA GLY A 347 33.78 0.93 2.67
C GLY A 347 32.62 1.86 3.04
N ALA A 348 31.69 2.05 2.11
CA ALA A 348 30.43 2.74 2.35
C ALA A 348 29.28 1.72 2.29
N ILE A 349 28.65 1.43 3.43
CA ILE A 349 27.47 0.55 3.51
C ILE A 349 26.23 1.40 3.23
N LEU A 350 25.46 1.05 2.21
CA LEU A 350 24.24 1.77 1.86
C LEU A 350 23.08 1.27 2.72
N ARG A 351 22.64 2.08 3.68
CA ARG A 351 21.60 1.69 4.65
C ARG A 351 20.25 1.43 3.99
N ASN A 352 19.92 2.21 2.97
CA ASN A 352 18.65 2.11 2.24
C ASN A 352 18.67 1.03 1.14
N ARG A 353 19.82 0.40 0.88
CA ARG A 353 20.04 -0.62 -0.15
C ARG A 353 19.30 -0.29 -1.47
N PRO A 354 19.57 0.87 -2.09
CA PRO A 354 18.81 1.29 -3.26
C PRO A 354 18.88 0.26 -4.38
N ALA A 355 17.79 0.12 -5.12
CA ALA A 355 17.78 -0.69 -6.34
C ALA A 355 18.73 -0.06 -7.37
N LEU A 356 19.45 -0.89 -8.11
CA LEU A 356 20.19 -0.41 -9.28
C LEU A 356 19.24 -0.33 -10.48
N PRO A 357 19.34 0.75 -11.29
CA PRO A 357 18.52 0.91 -12.49
C PRO A 357 18.81 -0.12 -13.57
#